data_AF-A0A382DPA1-F1
#
_entry.id   AF-A0A382DPA1-F1
#
_cell.length_a   1.000
_cell.length_b   1.000
_cell.length_c   1.000
_cell.angle_alpha   90.00
_cell.angle_beta   90.00
_cell.angle_gamma   90.00
#
_symmetry.space_group_name_H-M   'P 1'
#
loop_
_entity.id
_entity.type
_entity.pdbx_description
1 polymer ?
#
loop_
_entity_poly.entity_id
_entity_poly.type
_entity_poly.pdbx_seq_one_letter_code
_entity_poly.pdbx_strand_id
1 'polypeptide(L)'
;VFLKRLTYTTWGLLVLAIAITFITLNNVKKENEYDWTQQFEQEGIKNTRILEEQLERIKRELMGLASLFKVTKSVTRSGFKSYTSSLLEKSNFIKSLQWVPRVKQEQRSSLESMAQEDGFTNFKFTALNKNSTIIPAPSKNEYFPIYYMEPLIGNEPYLGFDISTQPILLTLMNQARDTGQTVAITSTDLIYKDKKTRLMMFICPFYEGQSIPQNIEDRRRLFSGTAIGTYKIQDIIIEIIAPYIVPGMF
;
A
#
# COMPACT_ATOMS: atom_id res chain seq x y z
N VAL A 1 17.85 -26.13 66.13
CA VAL A 1 17.14 -26.60 67.35
C VAL A 1 15.64 -26.31 67.33
N PHE A 2 15.17 -25.23 66.69
CA PHE A 2 13.76 -24.82 66.63
C PHE A 2 12.81 -25.82 65.91
N LEU A 3 13.22 -26.37 64.76
CA LEU A 3 12.41 -27.31 63.96
C LEU A 3 12.13 -28.67 64.62
N LYS A 4 12.97 -29.10 65.58
CA LYS A 4 12.81 -30.38 66.29
C LYS A 4 11.77 -30.33 67.43
N ARG A 5 11.19 -29.15 67.74
CA ARG A 5 10.14 -28.97 68.78
C ARG A 5 8.73 -28.81 68.20
N LEU A 6 8.56 -28.86 66.87
CA LEU A 6 7.24 -28.75 66.24
C LEU A 6 6.42 -30.03 66.44
N THR A 7 5.17 -29.90 66.86
CA THR A 7 4.21 -31.01 66.96
C THR A 7 3.76 -31.45 65.57
N TYR A 8 3.34 -32.71 65.41
CA TYR A 8 2.81 -33.23 64.14
C TYR A 8 1.70 -32.36 63.53
N THR A 9 0.89 -31.70 64.36
CA THR A 9 -0.16 -30.76 63.94
C THR A 9 0.39 -29.53 63.20
N THR A 10 1.51 -28.96 63.67
CA THR A 10 2.14 -27.79 63.02
C THR A 10 2.74 -28.13 61.66
N TRP A 11 3.31 -29.33 61.51
CA TRP A 11 3.77 -29.85 60.22
C TRP A 11 2.61 -30.09 59.24
N GLY A 12 1.50 -30.65 59.73
CA GLY A 12 0.28 -30.84 58.91
C GLY A 12 -0.27 -29.52 58.37
N LEU A 13 -0.32 -28.47 59.20
CA LEU A 13 -0.75 -27.13 58.78
C LEU A 13 0.18 -26.50 57.73
N LEU A 14 1.50 -26.67 57.88
CA LEU A 14 2.47 -26.18 56.90
C LEU A 14 2.32 -26.88 55.54
N VAL A 15 2.20 -28.21 55.54
CA VAL A 15 1.99 -28.98 54.30
C VAL A 15 0.69 -28.56 53.61
N LEU A 16 -0.39 -28.36 54.39
CA LEU A 16 -1.67 -27.90 53.87
C LEU A 16 -1.56 -26.50 53.26
N ALA A 17 -0.89 -25.56 53.93
CA ALA A 17 -0.68 -24.21 53.41
C ALA A 17 0.13 -24.22 52.10
N ILE A 18 1.19 -25.04 52.02
CA ILE A 18 2.00 -25.21 50.81
C ILE A 18 1.15 -25.83 49.69
N ALA A 19 0.35 -26.85 49.97
CA ALA A 19 -0.51 -27.49 48.99
C ALA A 19 -1.55 -26.51 48.43
N ILE A 20 -2.21 -25.72 49.29
CA ILE A 20 -3.16 -24.68 48.89
C ILE A 20 -2.45 -23.64 48.02
N THR A 21 -1.27 -23.15 48.44
CA THR A 21 -0.49 -22.18 47.68
C THR A 21 -0.09 -22.72 46.30
N PHE A 22 0.32 -23.99 46.21
CA PHE A 22 0.70 -24.61 44.95
C PHE A 22 -0.51 -24.78 44.01
N ILE A 23 -1.67 -25.15 44.55
CA ILE A 23 -2.93 -25.27 43.79
C ILE A 23 -3.37 -23.90 43.28
N THR A 24 -3.37 -22.87 44.13
CA THR A 24 -3.76 -21.51 43.73
C THR A 24 -2.82 -20.96 42.67
N LEU A 25 -1.51 -21.11 42.84
CA LEU A 25 -0.52 -20.68 41.84
C LEU A 25 -0.71 -21.38 40.49
N ASN A 26 -0.96 -22.70 40.47
CA ASN A 26 -1.20 -23.42 39.22
C ASN A 26 -2.51 -23.02 38.55
N ASN A 27 -3.57 -22.78 39.32
CA ASN A 27 -4.86 -22.35 38.76
C ASN A 27 -4.76 -20.92 38.22
N VAL A 28 -4.18 -19.99 38.98
CA VAL A 28 -3.94 -18.61 38.53
C VAL A 28 -3.02 -18.59 37.31
N LYS A 29 -2.00 -19.44 37.25
CA LYS A 29 -1.13 -19.55 36.08
C LYS A 29 -1.91 -20.02 34.84
N LYS A 30 -2.74 -21.05 34.97
CA LYS A 30 -3.57 -21.56 33.86
C LYS A 30 -4.59 -20.54 33.37
N GLU A 31 -5.26 -19.85 34.30
CA GLU A 31 -6.23 -18.80 34.00
C GLU A 31 -5.53 -17.63 33.30
N ASN A 32 -4.38 -17.19 33.81
CA ASN A 32 -3.56 -16.18 33.14
C ASN A 32 -3.13 -16.64 31.73
N GLU A 33 -2.60 -17.86 31.56
CA GLU A 33 -2.19 -18.36 30.25
C GLU A 33 -3.37 -18.42 29.26
N TYR A 34 -4.55 -18.81 29.73
CA TYR A 34 -5.77 -18.83 28.93
C TYR A 34 -6.21 -17.41 28.53
N ASP A 35 -6.30 -16.49 29.49
CA ASP A 35 -6.70 -15.11 29.25
C ASP A 35 -5.71 -14.39 28.32
N TRP A 36 -4.41 -14.60 28.51
CA TRP A 36 -3.37 -14.06 27.62
C TRP A 36 -3.51 -14.58 26.18
N THR A 37 -3.77 -15.88 26.02
CA THR A 37 -3.95 -16.47 24.67
C THR A 37 -5.20 -15.88 24.00
N GLN A 38 -6.30 -15.77 24.73
CA GLN A 38 -7.54 -15.18 24.21
C GLN A 38 -7.37 -13.70 23.85
N GLN A 39 -6.69 -12.92 24.70
CA GLN A 39 -6.40 -11.52 24.40
C GLN A 39 -5.51 -11.37 23.17
N PHE A 40 -4.48 -12.23 23.03
CA PHE A 40 -3.61 -12.21 21.86
C PHE A 40 -4.35 -12.56 20.58
N GLU A 41 -5.22 -13.60 20.60
CA GLU A 41 -6.06 -13.96 19.46
C GLU A 41 -7.02 -12.82 19.07
N GLN A 42 -7.67 -12.20 20.07
CA GLN A 42 -8.58 -11.07 19.84
C GLN A 42 -7.87 -9.86 19.22
N GLU A 43 -6.69 -9.50 19.74
CA GLU A 43 -5.88 -8.43 19.15
C GLU A 43 -5.37 -8.80 17.75
N GLY A 44 -5.02 -10.06 17.50
CA GLY A 44 -4.67 -10.55 16.17
C GLY A 44 -5.81 -10.38 15.16
N ILE A 45 -7.03 -10.75 15.54
CA ILE A 45 -8.24 -10.59 14.71
C ILE A 45 -8.53 -9.11 14.47
N LYS A 46 -8.47 -8.29 15.53
CA LYS A 46 -8.72 -6.84 15.46
C LYS A 46 -7.72 -6.14 14.54
N ASN A 47 -6.43 -6.43 14.70
CA ASN A 47 -5.39 -5.86 13.84
C ASN A 47 -5.54 -6.28 12.38
N THR A 48 -5.94 -7.54 12.13
CA THR A 48 -6.22 -8.02 10.76
C THR A 48 -7.38 -7.27 10.15
N ARG A 49 -8.50 -7.10 10.87
CA ARG A 49 -9.66 -6.33 10.40
C ARG A 49 -9.29 -4.88 10.09
N ILE A 50 -8.52 -4.22 10.97
CA ILE A 50 -8.06 -2.85 10.76
C ILE A 50 -7.25 -2.77 9.44
N LEU A 51 -6.34 -3.71 9.19
CA LEU A 51 -5.56 -3.74 7.96
C LEU A 51 -6.43 -3.96 6.72
N GLU A 52 -7.37 -4.89 6.77
CA GLU A 52 -8.33 -5.14 5.67
C GLU A 52 -9.13 -3.89 5.33
N GLU A 53 -9.66 -3.18 6.33
CA GLU A 53 -10.42 -1.95 6.16
C GLU A 53 -9.59 -0.84 5.50
N GLN A 54 -8.30 -0.72 5.88
CA GLN A 54 -7.39 0.25 5.27
C GLN A 54 -7.02 -0.11 3.84
N LEU A 55 -6.78 -1.40 3.53
CA LEU A 55 -6.51 -1.84 2.16
C LEU A 55 -7.71 -1.59 1.25
N GLU A 56 -8.92 -1.88 1.72
CA GLU A 56 -10.15 -1.59 0.99
C GLU A 56 -10.39 -0.08 0.83
N ARG A 57 -9.99 0.73 1.82
CA ARG A 57 -10.01 2.19 1.69
C ARG A 57 -9.04 2.68 0.61
N ILE A 58 -7.80 2.21 0.63
CA ILE A 58 -6.77 2.52 -0.38
C ILE A 58 -7.30 2.17 -1.78
N LYS A 59 -7.88 0.99 -1.94
CA LYS A 59 -8.49 0.55 -3.20
C LYS A 59 -9.60 1.51 -3.67
N ARG A 60 -10.53 1.88 -2.79
CA ARG A 60 -11.60 2.84 -3.11
C ARG A 60 -11.05 4.22 -3.51
N GLU A 61 -10.04 4.71 -2.81
CA GLU A 61 -9.39 6.00 -3.11
C GLU A 61 -8.75 5.99 -4.51
N LEU A 62 -8.05 4.91 -4.87
CA LEU A 62 -7.45 4.75 -6.21
C LEU A 62 -8.50 4.54 -7.31
N MET A 63 -9.58 3.81 -7.04
CA MET A 63 -10.71 3.70 -7.98
C MET A 63 -11.39 5.06 -8.20
N GLY A 64 -11.53 5.88 -7.14
CA GLY A 64 -12.03 7.24 -7.24
C GLY A 64 -11.10 8.13 -8.07
N LEU A 65 -9.78 8.01 -7.87
CA LEU A 65 -8.77 8.73 -8.65
C LEU A 65 -8.88 8.41 -10.15
N ALA A 66 -9.00 7.13 -10.49
CA ALA A 66 -9.16 6.71 -11.88
C ALA A 66 -10.49 7.17 -12.49
N SER A 67 -11.57 7.22 -11.68
CA SER A 67 -12.89 7.66 -12.13
C SER A 67 -12.94 9.13 -12.56
N LEU A 68 -12.02 9.97 -12.06
CA LEU A 68 -11.84 11.35 -12.52
C LEU A 68 -11.64 11.41 -14.04
N PHE A 69 -10.91 10.44 -14.60
CA PHE A 69 -10.59 10.34 -16.02
C PHE A 69 -11.71 9.74 -16.89
N LYS A 70 -12.80 9.25 -16.28
CA LYS A 70 -13.96 8.71 -16.99
C LYS A 70 -15.04 9.75 -17.27
N VAL A 71 -15.19 10.72 -16.36
CA VAL A 71 -16.32 11.66 -16.39
C VAL A 71 -16.01 12.90 -17.22
N THR A 72 -14.76 13.34 -17.23
CA THR A 72 -14.36 14.56 -17.94
C THR A 72 -13.61 14.23 -19.22
N LYS A 73 -13.90 14.96 -20.30
CA LYS A 73 -13.16 14.84 -21.58
C LYS A 73 -11.68 15.21 -21.44
N SER A 74 -11.32 15.95 -20.39
CA SER A 74 -9.96 16.33 -20.03
C SER A 74 -9.91 16.60 -18.53
N VAL A 75 -9.00 15.94 -17.82
CA VAL A 75 -8.68 16.26 -16.42
C VAL A 75 -7.53 17.24 -16.43
N THR A 76 -7.70 18.44 -15.89
CA THR A 76 -6.59 19.38 -15.73
C THR A 76 -5.66 18.91 -14.61
N ARG A 77 -4.37 19.28 -14.68
CA ARG A 77 -3.43 19.00 -13.59
C ARG A 77 -3.86 19.64 -12.27
N SER A 78 -4.45 20.83 -12.32
CA SER A 78 -5.04 21.49 -11.15
C SER A 78 -6.22 20.71 -10.56
N GLY A 79 -7.04 20.09 -11.40
CA GLY A 79 -8.14 19.21 -10.96
C GLY A 79 -7.61 17.94 -10.29
N PHE A 80 -6.60 17.30 -10.88
CA PHE A 80 -5.92 16.15 -10.29
C PHE A 80 -5.29 16.50 -8.92
N LYS A 81 -4.61 17.65 -8.84
CA LYS A 81 -4.05 18.16 -7.58
C LYS A 81 -5.13 18.39 -6.53
N SER A 82 -6.20 19.09 -6.90
CA SER A 82 -7.30 19.40 -5.97
C SER A 82 -7.95 18.13 -5.42
N TYR A 83 -8.12 17.10 -6.25
CA TYR A 83 -8.64 15.81 -5.82
C TYR A 83 -7.68 15.11 -4.84
N THR A 84 -6.39 15.03 -5.18
CA THR A 84 -5.38 14.28 -4.41
C THR A 84 -4.95 15.00 -3.13
N SER A 85 -4.98 16.33 -3.06
CA SER A 85 -4.61 17.11 -1.87
C SER A 85 -5.32 16.64 -0.60
N SER A 86 -6.64 16.41 -0.67
CA SER A 86 -7.41 15.96 0.49
C SER A 86 -7.00 14.56 1.01
N LEU A 87 -6.49 13.69 0.14
CA LEU A 87 -6.01 12.37 0.51
C LEU A 87 -4.62 12.46 1.15
N LEU A 88 -3.74 13.26 0.54
CA LEU A 88 -2.38 13.51 1.00
C LEU A 88 -2.34 14.23 2.37
N GLU A 89 -3.25 15.18 2.61
CA GLU A 89 -3.35 15.90 3.89
C GLU A 89 -3.83 15.01 5.04
N LYS A 90 -4.65 13.99 4.75
CA LYS A 90 -5.22 13.10 5.77
C LYS A 90 -4.29 11.96 6.20
N SER A 91 -3.23 11.70 5.44
CA SER A 91 -2.47 10.45 5.57
C SER A 91 -0.99 10.70 5.26
N ASN A 92 -0.12 10.70 6.28
CA ASN A 92 1.31 10.92 6.01
C ASN A 92 1.96 9.70 5.38
N PHE A 93 1.32 8.53 5.47
CA PHE A 93 1.81 7.31 4.86
C PHE A 93 1.71 7.30 3.33
N ILE A 94 1.01 8.24 2.69
CA ILE A 94 0.96 8.34 1.22
C ILE A 94 2.22 9.02 0.71
N LYS A 95 3.03 8.32 -0.09
CA LYS A 95 4.22 8.88 -0.75
C LYS A 95 3.87 9.58 -2.07
N SER A 96 3.02 8.96 -2.88
CA SER A 96 2.55 9.55 -4.14
C SER A 96 1.28 8.87 -4.67
N LEU A 97 0.49 9.65 -5.41
CA LEU A 97 -0.68 9.21 -6.18
C LEU A 97 -0.45 9.59 -7.64
N GLN A 98 -0.72 8.65 -8.56
CA GLN A 98 -0.30 8.76 -9.95
C GLN A 98 -1.41 8.25 -10.88
N TRP A 99 -1.47 8.85 -12.08
CA TRP A 99 -2.25 8.34 -13.19
C TRP A 99 -1.32 7.99 -14.36
N VAL A 100 -1.45 6.74 -14.83
CA VAL A 100 -0.64 6.17 -15.90
C VAL A 100 -1.56 5.74 -17.04
N PRO A 101 -1.84 6.60 -18.03
CA PRO A 101 -2.68 6.26 -19.16
C PRO A 101 -1.99 5.26 -20.09
N ARG A 102 -2.79 4.46 -20.79
CA ARG A 102 -2.36 3.75 -22.00
C ARG A 102 -2.32 4.74 -23.16
N VAL A 103 -1.16 4.90 -23.77
CA VAL A 103 -0.96 5.88 -24.85
C VAL A 103 -0.41 5.17 -26.08
N LYS A 104 -1.05 5.30 -27.24
CA LYS A 104 -0.51 4.75 -28.50
C LYS A 104 0.62 5.61 -29.04
N GLN A 105 1.50 5.03 -29.87
CA GLN A 105 2.61 5.75 -30.51
C GLN A 105 2.16 7.06 -31.19
N GLU A 106 1.03 7.03 -31.88
CA GLU A 106 0.52 8.18 -32.65
C GLU A 106 0.07 9.33 -31.74
N GLN A 107 -0.29 9.02 -30.48
CA GLN A 107 -0.77 9.99 -29.50
C GLN A 107 0.36 10.62 -28.68
N ARG A 108 1.55 10.00 -28.65
CA ARG A 108 2.69 10.42 -27.82
C ARG A 108 3.03 11.90 -27.99
N SER A 109 3.22 12.36 -29.22
CA SER A 109 3.63 13.76 -29.47
C SER A 109 2.59 14.75 -28.96
N SER A 110 1.30 14.44 -29.14
CA SER A 110 0.22 15.32 -28.69
C SER A 110 0.17 15.41 -27.16
N LEU A 111 0.28 14.28 -26.46
CA LEU A 111 0.30 14.27 -24.99
C LEU A 111 1.55 14.94 -24.41
N GLU A 112 2.72 14.74 -25.02
CA GLU A 112 3.93 15.45 -24.61
C GLU A 112 3.75 16.97 -24.74
N SER A 113 3.20 17.45 -25.87
CA SER A 113 2.91 18.87 -26.07
C SER A 113 1.87 19.42 -25.09
N MET A 114 0.77 18.70 -24.84
CA MET A 114 -0.24 19.11 -23.84
C MET A 114 0.37 19.26 -22.45
N ALA A 115 1.20 18.32 -22.02
CA ALA A 115 1.89 18.43 -20.73
C ALA A 115 2.86 19.62 -20.67
N GLN A 116 3.51 19.95 -21.78
CA GLN A 116 4.39 21.11 -21.88
C GLN A 116 3.61 22.43 -21.81
N GLU A 117 2.45 22.51 -22.47
CA GLU A 117 1.52 23.64 -22.39
C GLU A 117 0.96 23.82 -20.96
N ASP A 118 0.78 22.73 -20.22
CA ASP A 118 0.41 22.74 -18.80
C ASP A 118 1.54 23.20 -17.85
N GLY A 119 2.71 23.60 -18.38
CA GLY A 119 3.83 24.15 -17.61
C GLY A 119 4.99 23.19 -17.37
N PHE A 120 4.92 21.94 -17.84
CA PHE A 120 6.01 20.97 -17.74
C PHE A 120 6.87 21.03 -19.01
N THR A 121 7.57 22.14 -19.23
CA THR A 121 8.25 22.49 -20.49
C THR A 121 9.22 21.42 -21.02
N ASN A 122 9.80 20.60 -20.13
CA ASN A 122 10.72 19.51 -20.49
C ASN A 122 10.06 18.12 -20.46
N PHE A 123 8.73 18.04 -20.34
CA PHE A 123 8.02 16.78 -20.27
C PHE A 123 8.23 15.97 -21.54
N LYS A 124 8.68 14.72 -21.35
CA LYS A 124 8.87 13.71 -22.38
C LYS A 124 8.57 12.35 -21.78
N PHE A 125 8.18 11.39 -22.62
CA PHE A 125 8.15 10.01 -22.17
C PHE A 125 9.59 9.52 -22.00
N THR A 126 9.91 9.00 -20.82
CA THR A 126 11.27 8.62 -20.44
C THR A 126 11.35 7.16 -19.99
N ALA A 127 12.57 6.62 -19.98
CA ALA A 127 12.90 5.27 -19.55
C ALA A 127 14.24 5.29 -18.80
N LEU A 128 14.58 4.19 -18.13
CA LEU A 128 15.93 3.98 -17.59
C LEU A 128 16.74 3.13 -18.58
N ASN A 129 17.98 3.53 -18.83
CA ASN A 129 18.94 2.67 -19.51
C ASN A 129 19.58 1.66 -18.54
N LYS A 130 20.49 0.81 -19.04
CA LYS A 130 21.22 -0.18 -18.24
C LYS A 130 22.01 0.42 -17.06
N ASN A 131 22.39 1.69 -17.16
CA ASN A 131 23.14 2.42 -16.13
C ASN A 131 22.21 3.19 -15.18
N SER A 132 20.90 2.94 -15.21
CA SER A 132 19.90 3.65 -14.40
C SER A 132 19.90 5.16 -14.60
N THR A 133 20.22 5.63 -15.81
CA THR A 133 20.08 7.03 -16.21
C THR A 133 18.79 7.21 -17.01
N ILE A 134 18.13 8.35 -16.79
CA ILE A 134 16.92 8.72 -17.51
C ILE A 134 17.28 9.02 -18.97
N ILE A 135 16.58 8.38 -19.90
CA ILE A 135 16.70 8.59 -21.34
C ILE A 135 15.30 8.76 -21.95
N PRO A 136 15.15 9.32 -23.16
CA PRO A 136 13.87 9.27 -23.87
C PRO A 136 13.41 7.82 -24.05
N ALA A 137 12.10 7.59 -23.85
CA ALA A 137 11.52 6.27 -24.04
C ALA A 137 11.68 5.83 -25.51
N PRO A 138 12.19 4.61 -25.77
CA PRO A 138 12.30 4.07 -27.13
C PRO A 138 10.95 4.02 -27.85
N SER A 139 10.97 4.01 -29.18
CA SER A 139 9.76 3.87 -30.00
C SER A 139 9.09 2.51 -29.76
N LYS A 140 7.76 2.50 -29.54
CA LYS A 140 6.96 1.30 -29.31
C LYS A 140 5.49 1.56 -29.58
N ASN A 141 4.71 0.50 -29.78
CA ASN A 141 3.28 0.62 -30.11
C ASN A 141 2.48 1.32 -29.02
N GLU A 142 2.82 1.08 -27.73
CA GLU A 142 2.08 1.60 -26.59
C GLU A 142 3.01 2.01 -25.44
N TYR A 143 2.67 3.12 -24.80
CA TYR A 143 3.36 3.74 -23.68
C TYR A 143 2.47 3.78 -22.44
N PHE A 144 3.12 3.76 -21.29
CA PHE A 144 2.47 3.87 -19.98
C PHE A 144 3.23 4.90 -19.13
N PRO A 145 3.20 6.18 -19.54
CA PRO A 145 3.91 7.25 -18.84
C PRO A 145 3.20 7.59 -17.53
N ILE A 146 3.96 7.90 -16.48
CA ILE A 146 3.40 8.62 -15.33
C ILE A 146 3.01 10.02 -15.79
N TYR A 147 1.74 10.24 -16.12
CA TYR A 147 1.29 11.47 -16.78
C TYR A 147 0.79 12.51 -15.77
N TYR A 148 0.16 12.08 -14.68
CA TYR A 148 -0.11 12.89 -13.49
C TYR A 148 0.54 12.25 -12.26
N MET A 149 1.02 13.08 -11.35
CA MET A 149 1.68 12.66 -10.12
C MET A 149 1.56 13.75 -9.06
N GLU A 150 1.15 13.37 -7.85
CA GLU A 150 1.12 14.26 -6.68
C GLU A 150 1.61 13.50 -5.43
N PRO A 151 2.30 14.16 -4.48
CA PRO A 151 2.81 15.53 -4.60
C PRO A 151 3.90 15.60 -5.67
N LEU A 152 3.94 16.69 -6.45
CA LEU A 152 4.99 16.86 -7.46
C LEU A 152 6.38 17.07 -6.83
N ILE A 153 6.45 17.82 -5.73
CA ILE A 153 7.70 18.20 -5.07
C ILE A 153 8.49 16.95 -4.65
N GLY A 154 9.70 16.80 -5.17
CA GLY A 154 10.59 15.67 -4.91
C GLY A 154 10.25 14.40 -5.70
N ASN A 155 9.27 14.45 -6.59
CA ASN A 155 8.89 13.35 -7.48
C ASN A 155 8.97 13.74 -8.97
N GLU A 156 9.42 14.96 -9.30
CA GLU A 156 9.53 15.50 -10.67
C GLU A 156 10.28 14.57 -11.63
N PRO A 157 11.39 13.90 -11.26
CA PRO A 157 12.13 13.03 -12.17
C PRO A 157 11.33 11.81 -12.66
N TYR A 158 10.24 11.45 -11.99
CA TYR A 158 9.39 10.31 -12.35
C TYR A 158 8.26 10.70 -13.29
N LEU A 159 7.98 11.99 -13.45
CA LEU A 159 6.96 12.45 -14.36
C LEU A 159 7.40 12.16 -15.81
N GLY A 160 6.50 11.54 -16.58
CA GLY A 160 6.78 11.04 -17.93
C GLY A 160 7.50 9.69 -17.96
N PHE A 161 7.91 9.13 -16.82
CA PHE A 161 8.55 7.81 -16.78
C PHE A 161 7.60 6.72 -17.25
N ASP A 162 8.02 5.94 -18.23
CA ASP A 162 7.24 4.85 -18.79
C ASP A 162 7.43 3.58 -17.98
N ILE A 163 6.45 3.26 -17.14
CA ILE A 163 6.51 2.11 -16.22
C ILE A 163 6.63 0.78 -16.95
N SER A 164 6.19 0.72 -18.21
CA SER A 164 6.25 -0.49 -19.03
C SER A 164 7.68 -0.86 -19.41
N THR A 165 8.64 0.05 -19.24
CA THR A 165 10.07 -0.22 -19.49
C THR A 165 10.72 -1.00 -18.35
N GLN A 166 10.05 -1.13 -17.20
CA GLN A 166 10.47 -1.98 -16.11
C GLN A 166 9.72 -3.32 -16.18
N PRO A 167 10.40 -4.46 -16.41
CA PRO A 167 9.74 -5.75 -16.63
C PRO A 167 8.77 -6.17 -15.51
N ILE A 168 9.14 -5.88 -14.26
CA ILE A 168 8.32 -6.18 -13.09
C ILE A 168 7.03 -5.34 -13.07
N LEU A 169 7.12 -4.04 -13.34
CA LEU A 169 5.94 -3.16 -13.37
C LEU A 169 5.03 -3.47 -14.56
N LEU A 170 5.62 -3.77 -15.73
CA LEU A 170 4.87 -4.24 -16.89
C LEU A 170 4.09 -5.52 -16.56
N THR A 171 4.72 -6.47 -15.88
CA THR A 171 4.07 -7.74 -15.48
C THR A 171 2.91 -7.49 -14.54
N LEU A 172 3.10 -6.68 -13.49
CA LEU A 172 2.06 -6.38 -12.51
C LEU A 172 0.91 -5.56 -13.11
N MET A 173 1.21 -4.60 -14.00
CA MET A 173 0.19 -3.84 -14.72
C MET A 173 -0.62 -4.76 -15.64
N ASN A 174 0.04 -5.68 -16.36
CA ASN A 174 -0.66 -6.66 -17.19
C ASN A 174 -1.50 -7.62 -16.35
N GLN A 175 -1.01 -8.04 -15.17
CA GLN A 175 -1.77 -8.86 -14.23
C GLN A 175 -3.00 -8.10 -13.70
N ALA A 176 -2.84 -6.85 -13.29
CA ALA A 176 -3.94 -6.00 -12.86
C ALA A 176 -4.99 -5.87 -13.99
N ARG A 177 -4.55 -5.54 -15.21
CA ARG A 177 -5.40 -5.46 -16.40
C ARG A 177 -6.14 -6.77 -16.71
N ASP A 178 -5.45 -7.90 -16.68
CA ASP A 178 -6.07 -9.16 -17.13
C ASP A 178 -7.00 -9.72 -16.05
N THR A 179 -6.71 -9.47 -14.76
CA THR A 179 -7.55 -9.94 -13.62
C THR A 179 -8.69 -9.00 -13.26
N GLY A 180 -8.61 -7.71 -13.62
CA GLY A 180 -9.53 -6.70 -13.12
C GLY A 180 -9.32 -6.32 -11.65
N GLN A 181 -8.29 -6.86 -11.00
CA GLN A 181 -8.03 -6.64 -9.58
C GLN A 181 -6.87 -5.66 -9.38
N THR A 182 -6.88 -4.97 -8.23
CA THR A 182 -5.74 -4.21 -7.76
C THR A 182 -4.62 -5.17 -7.36
N VAL A 183 -3.41 -4.90 -7.82
CA VAL A 183 -2.21 -5.67 -7.49
C VAL A 183 -1.30 -4.82 -6.62
N ALA A 184 -0.65 -5.42 -5.63
CA ALA A 184 0.29 -4.75 -4.75
C ALA A 184 1.70 -5.34 -4.88
N ILE A 185 2.72 -4.51 -4.71
CA ILE A 185 4.11 -4.93 -4.59
C ILE A 185 4.82 -4.11 -3.51
N THR A 186 5.66 -4.78 -2.73
CA THR A 186 6.58 -4.13 -1.78
C THR A 186 7.95 -4.00 -2.44
N SER A 187 8.56 -2.82 -2.37
CA SER A 187 9.93 -2.63 -2.84
C SER A 187 10.63 -1.47 -2.14
N THR A 188 11.95 -1.57 -2.08
CA THR A 188 12.86 -0.49 -1.68
C THR A 188 13.46 0.26 -2.88
N ASP A 189 13.32 -0.25 -4.12
CA ASP A 189 14.15 0.19 -5.26
C ASP A 189 13.46 0.16 -6.66
N LEU A 190 12.15 -0.12 -6.77
CA LEU A 190 11.47 -0.29 -8.07
C LEU A 190 11.61 0.90 -9.04
N ILE A 191 11.59 2.11 -8.49
CA ILE A 191 11.65 3.39 -9.21
C ILE A 191 12.42 4.41 -8.35
N TYR A 192 12.16 4.38 -7.04
CA TYR A 192 12.78 5.25 -6.05
C TYR A 192 14.16 4.72 -5.66
N LYS A 193 15.23 5.50 -5.86
CA LYS A 193 16.60 5.14 -5.44
C LYS A 193 16.85 5.35 -3.93
N ASP A 194 15.79 5.44 -3.12
CA ASP A 194 15.88 5.63 -1.68
C ASP A 194 15.76 4.29 -0.96
N LYS A 195 16.92 3.70 -0.66
CA LYS A 195 17.03 2.39 0.01
C LYS A 195 16.59 2.41 1.47
N LYS A 196 16.37 3.57 2.09
CA LYS A 196 16.01 3.66 3.51
C LYS A 196 14.52 3.46 3.75
N THR A 197 13.70 3.76 2.74
CA THR A 197 12.25 3.76 2.89
C THR A 197 11.64 2.51 2.25
N ARG A 198 10.94 1.69 3.04
CA ARG A 198 10.16 0.57 2.51
C ARG A 198 8.84 1.09 1.95
N LEU A 199 8.63 0.89 0.66
CA LEU A 199 7.44 1.35 -0.04
C LEU A 199 6.56 0.16 -0.44
N MET A 200 5.25 0.39 -0.41
CA MET A 200 4.25 -0.47 -1.01
C MET A 200 3.59 0.29 -2.15
N MET A 201 3.49 -0.34 -3.31
CA MET A 201 2.85 0.22 -4.49
C MET A 201 1.62 -0.60 -4.83
N PHE A 202 0.47 0.08 -5.01
CA PHE A 202 -0.77 -0.50 -5.50
C PHE A 202 -1.01 -0.05 -6.93
N ILE A 203 -1.31 -0.98 -7.81
CA ILE A 203 -1.58 -0.79 -9.23
C ILE A 203 -3.05 -1.17 -9.45
N CYS A 204 -3.89 -0.18 -9.68
CA CYS A 204 -5.34 -0.33 -9.86
C CYS A 204 -5.71 -0.12 -11.34
N PRO A 205 -6.15 -1.19 -12.04
CA PRO A 205 -6.44 -1.12 -13.47
C PRO A 205 -7.73 -0.33 -13.72
N PHE A 206 -7.80 0.34 -14.86
CA PHE A 206 -8.98 1.09 -15.26
C PHE A 206 -9.38 0.78 -16.70
N TYR A 207 -10.68 0.72 -16.95
CA TYR A 207 -11.27 0.37 -18.23
C TYR A 207 -12.28 1.42 -18.65
N GLU A 208 -12.39 1.64 -19.96
CA GLU A 208 -13.47 2.42 -20.55
C GLU A 208 -14.82 1.74 -20.27
N GLY A 209 -15.83 2.53 -19.94
CA GLY A 209 -17.19 2.05 -19.67
C GLY A 209 -17.61 2.08 -18.20
N GLN A 210 -18.73 1.44 -17.88
CA GLN A 210 -19.36 1.54 -16.56
C GLN A 210 -18.85 0.53 -15.51
N SER A 211 -18.33 -0.60 -15.95
CA SER A 211 -17.92 -1.71 -15.09
C SER A 211 -16.65 -2.39 -15.60
N ILE A 212 -15.99 -3.15 -14.72
CA ILE A 212 -14.88 -4.02 -15.10
C ILE A 212 -15.40 -5.07 -16.09
N PRO A 213 -14.80 -5.23 -17.29
CA PRO A 213 -15.25 -6.23 -18.25
C PRO A 213 -15.12 -7.66 -17.70
N GLN A 214 -16.03 -8.55 -18.12
CA GLN A 214 -16.12 -9.93 -17.63
C GLN A 214 -14.99 -10.82 -18.18
N ASN A 215 -14.71 -10.73 -19.47
CA ASN A 215 -13.68 -11.52 -20.16
C ASN A 215 -12.36 -10.75 -20.33
N ILE A 216 -11.28 -11.49 -20.57
CA ILE A 216 -9.92 -10.95 -20.64
C ILE A 216 -9.72 -10.13 -21.92
N GLU A 217 -10.32 -10.54 -23.04
CA GLU A 217 -10.23 -9.85 -24.32
C GLU A 217 -10.79 -8.43 -24.23
N ASP A 218 -11.96 -8.27 -23.63
CA ASP A 218 -12.60 -6.97 -23.41
C ASP A 218 -11.82 -6.15 -22.38
N ARG A 219 -11.27 -6.75 -21.32
CA ARG A 219 -10.37 -6.06 -20.39
C ARG A 219 -9.17 -5.47 -21.12
N ARG A 220 -8.52 -6.25 -21.99
CA ARG A 220 -7.39 -5.78 -22.79
C ARG A 220 -7.78 -4.69 -23.80
N ARG A 221 -8.93 -4.84 -24.46
CA ARG A 221 -9.42 -3.86 -25.44
C ARG A 221 -9.80 -2.53 -24.79
N LEU A 222 -10.51 -2.58 -23.67
CA LEU A 222 -11.07 -1.41 -22.98
C LEU A 222 -10.10 -0.81 -21.96
N PHE A 223 -8.91 -1.39 -21.74
CA PHE A 223 -7.94 -0.87 -20.77
C PHE A 223 -7.48 0.55 -21.14
N SER A 224 -7.75 1.52 -20.26
CA SER A 224 -7.40 2.93 -20.45
C SER A 224 -6.11 3.32 -19.74
N GLY A 225 -5.69 2.54 -18.74
CA GLY A 225 -4.54 2.87 -17.90
C GLY A 225 -4.69 2.37 -16.47
N THR A 226 -3.82 2.83 -15.59
CA THR A 226 -3.83 2.45 -14.17
C THR A 226 -3.66 3.68 -13.28
N ALA A 227 -4.40 3.68 -12.17
CA ALA A 227 -4.06 4.52 -11.02
C ALA A 227 -3.00 3.80 -10.19
N ILE A 228 -2.02 4.53 -9.69
CA ILE A 228 -0.97 3.98 -8.82
C ILE A 228 -0.89 4.80 -7.54
N GLY A 229 -0.92 4.11 -6.40
CA GLY A 229 -0.62 4.69 -5.10
C GLY A 229 0.67 4.09 -4.54
N THR A 230 1.58 4.94 -4.08
CA THR A 230 2.80 4.51 -3.38
C THR A 230 2.70 4.94 -1.92
N TYR A 231 2.98 4.04 -1.00
CA TYR A 231 2.77 4.23 0.44
C TYR A 231 4.01 3.82 1.24
N LYS A 232 4.31 4.56 2.31
CA LYS A 232 5.40 4.29 3.24
C LYS A 232 4.92 3.25 4.26
N ILE A 233 5.50 2.05 4.22
CA ILE A 233 5.05 0.93 5.06
C ILE A 233 5.21 1.24 6.56
N GLN A 234 6.30 1.90 6.94
CA GLN A 234 6.55 2.28 8.34
C GLN A 234 5.44 3.19 8.86
N ASP A 235 5.05 4.19 8.07
CA ASP A 235 4.01 5.14 8.45
C ASP A 235 2.61 4.48 8.48
N ILE A 236 2.35 3.51 7.58
CA ILE A 236 1.14 2.67 7.68
C ILE A 236 1.10 1.99 9.04
N ILE A 237 2.18 1.31 9.44
CA ILE A 237 2.22 0.59 10.73
C ILE A 237 2.01 1.55 11.90
N ILE A 238 2.66 2.72 11.87
CA ILE A 238 2.60 3.71 12.95
C ILE A 238 1.21 4.35 13.04
N GLU A 239 0.59 4.72 11.92
CA GLU A 239 -0.70 5.44 11.95
C GLU A 239 -1.90 4.50 12.08
N ILE A 240 -1.82 3.28 11.54
CA ILE A 240 -2.95 2.36 11.46
C ILE A 240 -2.92 1.31 12.57
N ILE A 241 -1.76 0.75 12.89
CA ILE A 241 -1.66 -0.38 13.82
C ILE A 241 -1.29 0.10 15.23
N ALA A 242 -0.27 0.96 15.35
CA ALA A 242 0.26 1.35 16.66
C ALA A 242 -0.76 1.93 17.66
N PRO A 243 -1.80 2.71 17.25
CA PRO A 243 -2.82 3.20 18.17
C PRO A 243 -3.65 2.10 18.83
N TYR A 244 -3.65 0.89 18.26
CA TYR A 244 -4.42 -0.25 18.74
C TYR A 244 -3.56 -1.32 19.42
N ILE A 245 -2.23 -1.15 19.45
CA ILE A 245 -1.33 -2.02 20.21
C ILE A 245 -1.50 -1.71 21.69
N VAL A 246 -1.95 -2.70 22.46
CA VAL A 246 -2.06 -2.57 23.92
C VAL A 246 -0.65 -2.52 24.54
N PRO A 247 -0.33 -1.49 25.36
CA PRO A 247 0.95 -1.43 26.07
C PRO A 247 1.15 -2.66 26.96
N GLY A 248 2.30 -3.33 26.84
CA GLY A 248 2.68 -4.48 27.67
C GLY A 248 2.41 -5.87 27.06
N MET A 249 1.91 -5.94 25.82
CA MET A 249 1.76 -7.21 25.09
C MET A 249 3.04 -7.65 24.35
N PHE A 250 4.08 -6.82 24.36
CA PHE A 250 5.42 -7.08 23.79
C PHE A 250 6.52 -6.58 24.73
#